data_AF-A0A830B3R8-F1
#
_entry.id   AF-A0A830B3R8-F1
#
_cell.length_a   1.000
_cell.length_b   1.000
_cell.length_c   1.000
_cell.angle_alpha   90.00
_cell.angle_beta   90.00
_cell.angle_gamma   90.00
#
_symmetry.space_group_name_H-M   'P 1'
#
loop_
_entity.id
_entity.type
_entity.pdbx_description
1 polymer ?
#
loop_
_entity_poly.entity_id
_entity_poly.type
_entity_poly.pdbx_seq_one_letter_code
_entity_poly.pdbx_strand_id
1 'polypeptide(L)'
;MEALVSAVERLLRYRFKNKKLLEDALTYPSYTGSASYPRLEFVGDAALGLVISNYFFLKYPDLDQGKLSLVRAANISTEKLARVAVRHHLYKYVRHNVTTFDEKVRLFNNLQQKE
;
A
#
# COMPACT_ATOMS: atom_id res chain seq x y z
N MET A 1 -6.19 -8.56 18.47
CA MET A 1 -5.61 -7.49 17.63
C MET A 1 -4.08 -7.47 17.70
N GLU A 2 -3.49 -7.60 18.89
CA GLU A 2 -2.03 -7.53 19.08
C GLU A 2 -1.21 -8.49 18.21
N ALA A 3 -1.72 -9.71 17.96
CA ALA A 3 -1.04 -10.69 17.10
C ALA A 3 -0.93 -10.23 15.63
N LEU A 4 -1.98 -9.61 15.07
CA LEU A 4 -1.97 -9.08 13.70
C LEU A 4 -1.00 -7.90 13.57
N VAL A 5 -1.07 -6.97 14.53
CA VAL A 5 -0.16 -5.83 14.61
C VAL A 5 1.30 -6.30 14.67
N SER A 6 1.61 -7.25 15.55
CA SER A 6 2.97 -7.79 15.67
C SER A 6 3.45 -8.50 14.40
N ALA A 7 2.56 -9.21 13.70
CA ALA A 7 2.90 -9.85 12.45
C ALA A 7 3.27 -8.83 11.36
N VAL A 8 2.49 -7.75 11.25
CA VAL A 8 2.76 -6.69 10.26
C VAL A 8 4.00 -5.86 10.64
N GLU A 9 4.23 -5.57 11.92
CA GLU A 9 5.46 -4.92 12.37
C GLU A 9 6.71 -5.73 11.99
N ARG A 10 6.64 -7.06 12.12
CA ARG A 10 7.73 -7.96 11.72
C ARG A 10 7.92 -7.98 10.21
N LEU A 11 6.83 -8.03 9.46
CA LEU A 11 6.85 -7.99 8.00
C LEU A 11 7.49 -6.70 7.46
N LEU A 12 7.11 -5.55 8.05
CA LEU A 12 7.62 -4.24 7.67
C LEU A 12 9.00 -3.93 8.28
N ARG A 13 9.48 -4.76 9.20
CA ARG A 13 10.68 -4.52 10.03
C ARG A 13 10.63 -3.14 10.70
N TYR A 14 9.44 -2.74 11.13
CA TYR A 14 9.17 -1.44 11.72
C TYR A 14 8.21 -1.58 12.89
N ARG A 15 8.58 -0.98 14.02
CA ARG A 15 7.75 -0.97 15.23
C ARG A 15 7.01 0.35 15.34
N PHE A 16 5.68 0.31 15.35
CA PHE A 16 4.85 1.49 15.46
C PHE A 16 4.86 2.02 16.89
N LYS A 17 5.18 3.31 17.05
CA LYS A 17 5.03 4.01 18.34
C LYS A 17 3.57 4.01 18.80
N ASN A 18 2.65 4.26 17.87
CA ASN A 18 1.22 4.18 18.09
C ASN A 18 0.63 3.05 17.26
N LYS A 19 0.38 1.90 17.90
CA LYS A 19 -0.19 0.71 17.25
C LYS A 19 -1.55 0.96 16.63
N LYS A 20 -2.35 1.88 17.19
CA LYS A 20 -3.68 2.22 16.67
C LYS A 20 -3.64 2.73 15.23
N LEU A 21 -2.58 3.44 14.84
CA LEU A 21 -2.41 3.88 13.45
C LEU A 21 -2.27 2.70 12.49
N LEU A 22 -1.55 1.65 12.89
CA LEU A 22 -1.44 0.43 12.09
C LEU A 22 -2.77 -0.33 12.06
N GLU A 23 -3.48 -0.38 13.19
CA GLU A 23 -4.81 -0.97 13.24
C GLU A 23 -5.78 -0.28 12.28
N ASP A 24 -5.84 1.06 12.32
CA ASP A 24 -6.70 1.87 11.46
C ASP A 24 -6.31 1.71 9.99
N ALA A 25 -5.00 1.69 9.68
CA ALA A 25 -4.46 1.49 8.34
C ALA A 25 -4.83 0.11 7.74
N LEU A 26 -5.04 -0.90 8.57
CA LEU A 26 -5.44 -2.24 8.16
C LEU A 26 -6.97 -2.43 8.13
N THR A 27 -7.78 -1.39 8.34
CA THR A 27 -9.25 -1.50 8.38
C THR A 27 -9.89 -0.90 7.14
N TYR A 28 -10.52 -1.74 6.33
CA TYR A 28 -11.32 -1.30 5.20
C TYR A 28 -12.66 -0.72 5.67
N PRO A 29 -13.21 0.33 5.01
CA PRO A 29 -14.45 1.00 5.44
C PRO A 29 -15.69 0.10 5.65
N SER A 30 -15.75 -1.07 5.02
CA SER A 30 -16.85 -2.04 5.26
C SER A 30 -16.86 -2.63 6.67
N TYR A 31 -15.75 -2.55 7.41
CA TYR A 31 -15.62 -3.09 8.75
C TYR A 31 -16.13 -2.06 9.76
N THR A 32 -17.38 -2.24 10.19
CA THR A 32 -18.09 -1.31 11.07
C THR A 32 -17.57 -1.37 12.51
N GLY A 33 -17.71 -0.28 13.26
CA GLY A 33 -17.30 -0.22 14.67
C GLY A 33 -15.81 0.02 14.91
N SER A 34 -15.04 0.42 13.90
CA SER A 34 -13.63 0.83 14.03
C SER A 34 -13.28 1.96 13.07
N ALA A 35 -12.26 2.74 13.39
CA ALA A 35 -11.72 3.72 12.44
C ALA A 35 -11.08 2.98 11.25
N SER A 36 -11.23 3.56 10.06
CA SER A 36 -10.76 2.98 8.80
C SER A 36 -9.63 3.80 8.18
N TYR A 37 -8.92 3.19 7.23
CA TYR A 37 -7.73 3.78 6.64
C TYR A 37 -7.90 5.05 5.77
N PRO A 38 -9.06 5.49 5.24
CA PRO A 38 -9.10 6.55 4.22
C PRO A 38 -8.39 7.85 4.58
N ARG A 39 -8.43 8.27 5.85
CA ARG A 39 -7.69 9.47 6.30
C ARG A 39 -6.16 9.26 6.28
N LEU A 40 -5.71 8.05 6.59
CA LEU A 40 -4.30 7.68 6.52
C LEU A 40 -3.85 7.49 5.06
N GLU A 41 -4.71 6.95 4.20
CA GLU A 41 -4.48 6.86 2.76
C GLU A 41 -4.28 8.23 2.13
N PHE A 42 -5.12 9.22 2.47
CA PHE A 42 -4.97 10.59 1.98
C PHE A 42 -3.56 11.16 2.22
N VAL A 43 -3.02 10.97 3.43
CA VAL A 43 -1.65 11.43 3.77
C VAL A 43 -0.60 10.50 3.15
N GLY A 44 -0.85 9.20 3.14
CA GLY A 44 0.06 8.17 2.64
C GLY A 44 0.32 8.30 1.15
N ASP A 45 -0.68 8.65 0.35
CA ASP A 45 -0.55 8.85 -1.09
C ASP A 45 0.40 10.03 -1.40
N ALA A 46 0.21 11.17 -0.74
CA ALA A 46 1.10 12.32 -0.88
C ALA A 46 2.53 12.00 -0.42
N ALA A 47 2.68 11.31 0.73
CA ALA A 47 3.98 10.90 1.25
C ALA A 47 4.71 9.95 0.29
N LEU A 48 4.03 8.94 -0.25
CA LEU A 48 4.61 8.01 -1.20
C LEU A 48 4.98 8.69 -2.52
N GLY A 49 4.11 9.58 -3.00
CA GLY A 49 4.37 10.41 -4.17
C GLY A 49 5.65 11.24 -4.03
N LEU A 50 5.88 11.84 -2.86
CA LEU A 50 7.09 12.61 -2.58
C LEU A 50 8.34 11.71 -2.56
N VAL A 51 8.30 10.59 -1.86
CA VAL A 51 9.44 9.66 -1.75
C VAL A 51 9.86 9.14 -3.14
N ILE A 52 8.89 8.73 -3.96
CA ILE A 52 9.18 8.23 -5.31
C ILE A 52 9.67 9.35 -6.24
N SER A 53 9.10 10.56 -6.12
CA SER A 53 9.58 11.72 -6.88
C SER A 53 11.03 12.04 -6.54
N ASN A 54 11.37 12.04 -5.23
CA ASN A 54 12.74 12.25 -4.78
C ASN A 54 13.70 11.16 -5.28
N TYR A 55 13.26 9.90 -5.28
CA TYR A 55 14.04 8.79 -5.85
C TYR A 55 14.37 9.03 -7.32
N PHE A 56 13.39 9.40 -8.16
CA PHE A 56 13.63 9.65 -9.58
C PHE A 56 14.48 10.89 -9.83
N PHE A 57 14.26 11.97 -9.06
CA PHE A 57 15.07 13.17 -9.14
C PHE A 57 16.56 12.87 -8.89
N LEU A 58 16.86 12.07 -7.86
CA LEU A 58 18.24 11.71 -7.52
C LEU A 58 18.83 10.67 -8.46
N LYS A 59 18.01 9.71 -8.94
CA LYS A 59 18.48 8.63 -9.82
C LYS A 59 18.74 9.10 -11.25
N TYR A 60 18.00 10.10 -11.71
CA TYR A 60 18.04 10.58 -13.08
C TYR A 60 18.31 12.10 -13.13
N PRO A 61 19.51 12.54 -12.70
CA PRO A 61 19.84 13.95 -12.56
C PRO A 61 19.80 14.74 -13.88
N ASP A 62 19.96 14.06 -15.02
CA ASP A 62 19.99 14.66 -16.35
C ASP A 62 18.61 14.79 -17.00
N LEU A 63 17.55 14.26 -16.36
CA LEU A 63 16.20 14.37 -16.89
C LEU A 63 15.56 15.70 -16.50
N ASP A 64 14.96 16.36 -17.48
CA ASP A 64 14.13 17.53 -17.26
C ASP A 64 12.82 17.19 -16.50
N GLN A 65 12.14 18.23 -16.03
CA GLN A 65 10.90 18.10 -15.26
C GLN A 65 9.79 17.35 -16.01
N GLY A 66 9.70 17.49 -17.33
CA GLY A 66 8.72 16.78 -18.15
C GLY A 66 8.98 15.27 -18.19
N LYS A 67 10.22 14.87 -18.44
CA LYS A 67 10.65 13.47 -18.44
C LYS A 67 10.55 12.83 -17.05
N LEU A 68 10.92 13.55 -16.00
CA LEU A 68 10.72 13.08 -14.62
C LEU A 68 9.24 12.84 -14.31
N SER A 69 8.35 13.71 -14.79
CA SER A 69 6.90 13.54 -14.64
C SER A 69 6.39 12.30 -15.37
N LEU A 70 6.89 12.03 -16.59
CA LEU A 70 6.56 10.82 -17.35
C LEU A 70 7.05 9.55 -16.65
N VAL A 71 8.30 9.53 -16.18
CA VAL A 71 8.86 8.40 -15.43
C VAL A 71 8.07 8.16 -14.15
N ARG A 72 7.70 9.21 -13.42
CA ARG A 72 6.85 9.11 -12.23
C ARG A 72 5.49 8.51 -12.57
N ALA A 73 4.78 9.07 -13.55
CA ALA A 73 3.45 8.61 -13.95
C ALA A 73 3.46 7.16 -14.44
N ALA A 74 4.51 6.76 -15.17
CA ALA A 74 4.67 5.39 -15.61
C ALA A 74 4.93 4.41 -14.46
N ASN A 75 5.46 4.85 -13.32
CA ASN A 75 5.90 3.98 -12.22
C ASN A 75 5.00 3.98 -10.98
N ILE A 76 4.10 4.96 -10.84
CA ILE A 76 3.17 5.04 -9.72
C ILE A 76 1.76 4.78 -10.23
N SER A 77 1.18 3.66 -9.80
CA SER A 77 -0.24 3.37 -10.02
C SER A 77 -0.79 2.53 -8.88
N THR A 78 -2.10 2.63 -8.63
CA THR A 78 -2.81 1.80 -7.64
C THR A 78 -2.56 0.31 -7.87
N GLU A 79 -2.48 -0.09 -9.14
CA GLU A 79 -2.18 -1.46 -9.52
C GLU A 79 -0.79 -1.90 -9.05
N LYS A 80 0.25 -1.10 -9.28
CA LYS A 80 1.62 -1.40 -8.83
C LYS A 80 1.71 -1.48 -7.31
N LEU A 81 1.01 -0.60 -6.59
CA LEU A 81 0.92 -0.66 -5.14
C LEU A 81 0.21 -1.93 -4.67
N ALA A 82 -0.88 -2.33 -5.35
CA ALA A 82 -1.56 -3.59 -5.08
C ALA A 82 -0.64 -4.80 -5.32
N ARG A 83 0.16 -4.82 -6.40
CA ARG A 83 1.18 -5.85 -6.67
C ARG A 83 2.15 -5.98 -5.51
N VAL A 84 2.64 -4.86 -4.96
CA VAL A 84 3.52 -4.86 -3.78
C VAL A 84 2.80 -5.40 -2.55
N ALA A 85 1.59 -4.92 -2.25
CA ALA A 85 0.81 -5.38 -1.09
C ALA A 85 0.53 -6.89 -1.14
N VAL A 86 0.22 -7.42 -2.32
CA VAL A 86 0.04 -8.84 -2.58
C VAL A 86 1.32 -9.64 -2.37
N ARG A 87 2.42 -9.19 -2.98
CA ARG A 87 3.72 -9.87 -2.93
C ARG A 87 4.23 -10.01 -1.49
N HIS A 88 3.96 -9.01 -0.65
CA HIS A 88 4.30 -9.04 0.77
C HIS A 88 3.21 -9.63 1.65
N HIS A 89 2.14 -10.17 1.07
CA HIS A 89 1.00 -10.76 1.79
C HIS A 89 0.29 -9.80 2.76
N LEU A 90 0.38 -8.48 2.55
CA LEU A 90 -0.26 -7.47 3.38
C LEU A 90 -1.80 -7.60 3.38
N TYR A 91 -2.37 -8.02 2.25
CA TYR A 91 -3.82 -8.21 2.10
C TYR A 91 -4.41 -9.19 3.13
N LYS A 92 -3.63 -10.16 3.62
CA LYS A 92 -4.07 -11.15 4.62
C LYS A 92 -4.38 -10.54 5.99
N TYR A 93 -3.89 -9.32 6.23
CA TYR A 93 -4.03 -8.62 7.51
C TYR A 93 -5.11 -7.52 7.45
N VAL A 94 -5.76 -7.32 6.30
CA VAL A 94 -6.81 -6.31 6.13
C VAL A 94 -8.10 -6.81 6.75
N ARG A 95 -8.73 -5.97 7.59
CA ARG A 95 -10.05 -6.19 8.17
C ARG A 95 -11.11 -5.66 7.22
N HIS A 96 -12.01 -6.52 6.76
CA HIS A 96 -13.13 -6.15 5.90
C HIS A 96 -14.30 -7.12 6.10
N ASN A 97 -15.50 -6.69 5.71
CA ASN A 97 -16.71 -7.53 5.66
C ASN A 97 -17.10 -7.87 4.20
N VAL A 98 -16.17 -7.68 3.26
CA VAL A 98 -16.37 -7.99 1.83
C VAL A 98 -16.17 -9.49 1.59
N THR A 99 -17.22 -10.19 1.16
CA THR A 99 -17.22 -11.64 0.92
C THR A 99 -16.38 -12.08 -0.28
N THR A 100 -16.29 -11.25 -1.32
CA THR A 100 -15.57 -11.53 -2.57
C THR A 100 -14.10 -11.08 -2.55
N PHE A 101 -13.59 -10.61 -1.41
CA PHE A 101 -12.26 -10.01 -1.34
C PHE A 101 -11.16 -11.03 -1.71
N ASP A 102 -11.19 -12.22 -1.11
CA ASP A 102 -10.19 -13.25 -1.37
C ASP A 102 -10.21 -13.73 -2.83
N GLU A 103 -11.39 -13.84 -3.43
CA GLU A 103 -11.55 -14.19 -4.84
C GLU A 103 -10.94 -13.12 -5.75
N LYS A 104 -11.18 -11.84 -5.44
CA LYS A 104 -10.59 -10.71 -6.17
C LYS A 104 -9.07 -10.69 -6.06
N VAL A 105 -8.52 -10.95 -4.87
CA VAL A 105 -7.07 -11.03 -4.68
C VAL A 105 -6.49 -12.22 -5.44
N ARG A 106 -7.15 -13.39 -5.43
CA ARG A 106 -6.72 -14.56 -6.21
C ARG A 106 -6.73 -14.29 -7.71
N LEU A 107 -7.79 -13.67 -8.22
CA LEU A 107 -7.89 -13.29 -9.63
C LEU A 107 -6.78 -12.32 -10.00
N PHE A 108 -6.54 -11.30 -9.16
CA PHE A 108 -5.44 -10.36 -9.35
C PHE A 108 -4.11 -11.09 -9.41
N ASN A 109 -3.79 -12.00 -8.49
CA ASN A 109 -2.55 -12.79 -8.51
C ASN A 109 -2.38 -13.62 -9.78
N ASN A 110 -3.45 -14.21 -10.29
CA ASN A 110 -3.39 -15.06 -11.48
C ASN A 110 -3.13 -14.25 -12.76
N LEU A 111 -3.66 -13.03 -12.85
CA LEU A 111 -3.38 -12.12 -13.96
C LEU A 111 -1.90 -11.69 -13.98
N GLN A 112 -1.26 -11.63 -12.80
CA GLN A 112 0.13 -11.22 -12.64
C GLN A 112 1.16 -12.29 -13.03
N GLN A 113 0.78 -13.57 -13.04
CA GLN A 113 1.69 -14.66 -13.43
C GLN A 113 1.76 -14.87 -14.95
N LYS A 114 0.96 -14.14 -15.73
CA LYS A 114 0.89 -14.24 -17.19
C LYS A 114 1.70 -13.16 -17.92
N GLU A 115 2.34 -12.24 -17.19
CA GLU A 115 3.26 -11.21 -17.69
C GLU A 115 4.70 -11.54 -17.30
#